data_AF-A0A3N5UW47-F1
#
_entry.id   AF-A0A3N5UW47-F1
#
_cell.length_a   1.000
_cell.length_b   1.000
_cell.length_c   1.000
_cell.angle_alpha   90.00
_cell.angle_beta   90.00
_cell.angle_gamma   90.00
#
_symmetry.space_group_name_H-M   'P 1'
#
loop_
_entity.id
_entity.type
_entity.pdbx_description
1 polymer ?
#
loop_
_entity_poly.entity_id
_entity_poly.type
_entity_poly.pdbx_seq_one_letter_code
_entity_poly.pdbx_strand_id
1 'polypeptide(L)'
;MKQYKHTQIGYLLIIAFGIAILLIGNLMIATKFNPTVVFLLALMILCLALFATLTVEVDGQAINLRFGIGVIRKRFLLKEVEEYRAVKNPLYYAWGIHVIPDGWVFNVSGTQAVELQMRNGRKYRIGTDDVEGLTNAVKARLQTA
;
A
#
# COMPACT_ATOMS: atom_id res chain seq x y z
N MET A 1 -2.37 9.23 -24.37
CA MET A 1 -1.19 8.75 -23.61
C MET A 1 -1.69 7.93 -22.43
N LYS A 2 -1.34 6.64 -22.33
CA LYS A 2 -1.96 5.71 -21.38
C LYS A 2 -1.62 6.09 -19.94
N GLN A 3 -2.65 6.29 -19.12
CA GLN A 3 -2.51 6.34 -17.66
C GLN A 3 -2.25 4.91 -17.18
N TYR A 4 -1.20 4.72 -16.37
CA TYR A 4 -0.96 3.43 -15.72
C TYR A 4 -1.81 3.36 -14.47
N LYS A 5 -2.53 2.26 -14.29
CA LYS A 5 -3.31 1.99 -13.08
C LYS A 5 -3.23 0.51 -12.78
N HIS A 6 -2.69 0.18 -11.62
CA HIS A 6 -2.58 -1.19 -11.14
C HIS A 6 -3.08 -1.29 -9.71
N THR A 7 -3.75 -2.38 -9.36
CA THR A 7 -4.28 -2.60 -8.02
C THR A 7 -3.80 -3.94 -7.49
N GLN A 8 -3.01 -3.88 -6.42
CA GLN A 8 -2.49 -5.03 -5.72
C GLN A 8 -3.38 -5.37 -4.53
N ILE A 9 -3.61 -6.67 -4.33
CA ILE A 9 -4.46 -7.19 -3.24
C ILE A 9 -3.59 -7.84 -2.16
N GLY A 10 -3.87 -7.49 -0.90
CA GLY A 10 -3.18 -7.98 0.28
C GLY A 10 -3.74 -9.29 0.79
N TYR A 11 -3.70 -10.35 0.00
CA TYR A 11 -4.31 -11.63 0.38
C TYR A 11 -3.92 -12.11 1.78
N LEU A 12 -2.65 -11.97 2.17
CA LEU A 12 -2.17 -12.34 3.50
C LEU A 12 -2.84 -11.53 4.61
N LEU A 13 -2.96 -10.21 4.43
CA LEU A 13 -3.68 -9.35 5.38
C LEU A 13 -5.17 -9.72 5.42
N ILE A 14 -5.80 -9.91 4.26
CA ILE A 14 -7.22 -10.28 4.18
C ILE A 14 -7.50 -11.60 4.92
N ILE A 15 -6.66 -12.61 4.72
CA ILE A 15 -6.80 -13.91 5.39
C ILE A 15 -6.58 -13.76 6.91
N ALA A 16 -5.50 -13.09 7.33
CA ALA A 16 -5.19 -12.92 8.74
C ALA A 16 -6.28 -12.14 9.50
N PHE A 17 -6.73 -11.01 8.94
CA PHE A 17 -7.83 -10.24 9.49
C PHE A 17 -9.16 -11.00 9.41
N GLY A 18 -9.40 -11.77 8.36
CA GLY A 18 -10.59 -12.62 8.22
C GLY A 18 -10.69 -13.67 9.33
N ILE A 19 -9.59 -14.35 9.65
CA ILE A 19 -9.52 -15.31 10.77
C ILE A 19 -9.78 -14.57 12.10
N ALA A 20 -9.13 -13.43 12.33
CA ALA A 20 -9.34 -12.65 13.55
C ALA A 20 -10.80 -12.19 13.71
N ILE A 21 -11.43 -11.72 12.63
CA ILE A 21 -12.84 -11.32 12.58
C ILE A 21 -13.76 -12.51 12.91
N LEU A 22 -13.48 -13.71 12.38
CA LEU A 22 -14.25 -14.91 12.69
C LEU A 22 -14.15 -15.30 14.18
N LEU A 23 -12.95 -15.22 14.77
CA LEU A 23 -12.73 -15.52 16.18
C LEU A 23 -13.44 -14.49 17.09
N ILE A 24 -13.32 -13.20 16.77
CA ILE A 24 -13.98 -12.12 17.51
C ILE A 24 -15.51 -12.23 17.36
N GLY A 25 -16.01 -12.60 16.19
CA GLY A 25 -17.43 -12.84 15.94
C GLY A 25 -18.00 -13.97 16.82
N ASN A 26 -17.26 -15.07 16.95
CA ASN A 26 -17.64 -16.15 17.88
C ASN A 26 -17.64 -15.66 19.35
N LEU A 27 -16.62 -14.88 19.74
CA LEU A 27 -16.54 -14.29 21.07
C LEU A 27 -17.69 -13.31 21.35
N MET A 28 -18.15 -12.57 20.35
CA MET A 28 -19.29 -11.65 20.48
C MET A 28 -20.58 -12.39 20.85
N ILE A 29 -20.83 -13.54 20.23
CA ILE A 29 -21.99 -14.38 20.53
C ILE A 29 -21.88 -14.93 21.95
N ALA A 30 -20.70 -15.44 22.34
CA ALA A 30 -20.45 -15.98 23.67
C ALA A 30 -20.58 -14.92 24.79
N THR A 31 -20.21 -13.67 24.52
CA THR A 31 -20.26 -12.55 25.48
C THR A 31 -21.58 -11.77 25.47
N LYS A 32 -22.59 -12.25 24.73
CA LYS A 32 -23.91 -11.59 24.58
C LYS A 32 -23.79 -10.14 24.10
N PHE A 33 -23.00 -9.90 23.06
CA PHE A 33 -22.83 -8.58 22.44
C PHE A 33 -22.28 -7.51 23.39
N ASN A 34 -21.24 -7.85 24.15
CA ASN A 34 -20.53 -6.86 24.96
C ASN A 34 -20.05 -5.68 24.06
N PRO A 35 -20.35 -4.41 24.43
CA PRO A 35 -19.97 -3.24 23.63
C PRO A 35 -18.49 -3.17 23.27
N THR A 36 -17.61 -3.66 24.15
CA THR A 36 -16.16 -3.71 23.92
C THR A 36 -15.80 -4.62 22.75
N VAL A 37 -16.45 -5.79 22.66
CA VAL A 37 -16.22 -6.76 21.59
C VAL A 37 -16.80 -6.25 20.27
N VAL A 38 -17.96 -5.57 20.32
CA VAL A 38 -18.56 -4.90 19.16
C VAL A 38 -17.63 -3.82 18.62
N PHE A 39 -17.10 -2.97 19.50
CA PHE A 39 -16.14 -1.93 19.12
C PHE A 39 -14.88 -2.53 18.50
N LEU A 40 -14.31 -3.57 19.11
CA LEU A 40 -13.13 -4.25 18.57
C LEU A 40 -13.39 -4.87 17.19
N LEU A 41 -14.55 -5.52 16.99
CA LEU A 41 -14.93 -6.09 15.70
C LEU A 41 -15.06 -5.00 14.63
N ALA A 42 -15.75 -3.91 14.94
CA ALA A 42 -15.93 -2.79 14.03
C ALA A 42 -14.58 -2.16 13.63
N LEU A 43 -13.68 -1.99 14.61
CA LEU A 43 -12.31 -1.50 14.36
C LEU A 43 -11.54 -2.45 13.43
N MET A 44 -11.64 -3.77 13.64
CA MET A 44 -10.96 -4.77 12.82
C MET A 44 -11.44 -4.74 11.36
N ILE A 45 -12.76 -4.65 11.15
CA ILE A 45 -13.38 -4.53 9.82
C ILE A 45 -12.94 -3.24 9.14
N LEU A 46 -12.90 -2.13 9.89
CA LEU A 46 -12.42 -0.85 9.37
C LEU A 46 -10.95 -0.94 8.94
N CYS A 47 -10.07 -1.51 9.76
CA CYS A 47 -8.66 -1.73 9.41
C CYS A 47 -8.53 -2.58 8.14
N LEU A 48 -9.28 -3.67 8.02
CA LEU A 48 -9.28 -4.49 6.81
C LEU A 48 -9.69 -3.66 5.58
N ALA A 49 -10.78 -2.89 5.66
CA ALA A 49 -11.25 -2.05 4.57
C ALA A 49 -10.24 -0.97 4.14
N LEU A 50 -9.39 -0.51 5.07
CA LEU A 50 -8.35 0.50 4.81
C LEU A 50 -7.09 -0.09 4.17
N PHE A 51 -6.71 -1.33 4.49
CA PHE A 51 -5.42 -1.92 4.10
C PHE A 51 -5.51 -3.14 3.16
N ALA A 52 -6.72 -3.56 2.76
CA ALA A 52 -6.91 -4.73 1.90
C ALA A 52 -6.28 -4.59 0.50
N THR A 53 -6.22 -3.39 -0.05
CA THR A 53 -5.74 -3.14 -1.42
C THR A 53 -4.81 -1.94 -1.47
N LEU A 54 -3.93 -1.93 -2.48
CA LEU A 54 -3.12 -0.78 -2.86
C LEU A 54 -3.26 -0.54 -4.35
N THR A 55 -3.87 0.57 -4.72
CA THR A 55 -3.96 1.03 -6.10
C THR A 55 -2.87 2.06 -6.35
N VAL A 56 -2.04 1.80 -7.36
CA VAL A 56 -1.00 2.70 -7.86
C VAL A 56 -1.44 3.24 -9.22
N GLU A 57 -1.49 4.56 -9.34
CA GLU A 57 -1.88 5.26 -10.55
C GLU A 57 -0.80 6.27 -10.92
N VAL A 58 -0.26 6.19 -12.15
CA VAL A 58 0.71 7.15 -12.67
C VAL A 58 0.01 8.05 -13.69
N ASP A 59 -0.21 9.29 -13.29
CA ASP A 59 -0.78 10.33 -14.13
C ASP A 59 0.32 11.13 -14.86
N GLY A 60 -0.02 12.26 -15.49
CA GLY A 60 0.97 13.07 -16.22
C GLY A 60 1.92 13.89 -15.35
N GLN A 61 1.63 14.07 -14.08
CA GLN A 61 2.35 14.95 -13.16
C GLN A 61 2.80 14.25 -11.88
N ALA A 62 2.18 13.12 -11.52
CA ALA A 62 2.31 12.50 -10.23
C ALA A 62 2.05 10.98 -10.25
N ILE A 63 2.60 10.32 -9.22
CA ILE A 63 2.29 8.96 -8.82
C ILE A 63 1.33 9.05 -7.64
N ASN A 64 0.14 8.48 -7.79
CA ASN A 64 -0.91 8.45 -6.78
C ASN A 64 -1.06 7.04 -6.21
N LEU A 65 -0.94 6.93 -4.89
CA LEU A 65 -1.25 5.73 -4.13
C LEU A 65 -2.61 5.89 -3.46
N ARG A 66 -3.43 4.85 -3.51
CA ARG A 66 -4.70 4.77 -2.78
C ARG A 66 -4.79 3.41 -2.10
N PHE A 67 -4.96 3.39 -0.78
CA PHE A 67 -5.17 2.14 -0.04
C PHE A 67 -6.66 1.88 0.20
N GLY A 68 -7.05 0.61 0.09
CA GLY A 68 -8.38 0.11 0.45
C GLY A 68 -9.50 0.85 -0.27
N ILE A 69 -10.50 1.27 0.51
CA ILE A 69 -11.61 2.15 0.05
C ILE A 69 -11.17 3.57 -0.37
N GLY A 70 -9.87 3.86 -0.35
CA GLY A 70 -9.30 5.12 -0.82
C GLY A 70 -9.30 6.24 0.21
N VAL A 71 -9.32 5.93 1.52
CA VAL A 71 -9.17 6.93 2.58
C VAL A 71 -7.71 7.36 2.73
N ILE A 72 -6.79 6.39 2.77
CA ILE A 72 -5.36 6.67 2.84
C ILE A 72 -4.86 6.89 1.42
N ARG A 73 -4.44 8.12 1.11
CA ARG A 73 -3.90 8.52 -0.19
C ARG A 73 -2.54 9.15 -0.03
N LYS A 74 -1.64 8.89 -0.98
CA LYS A 74 -0.34 9.57 -1.07
C LYS A 74 -0.09 9.98 -2.51
N ARG A 75 0.43 11.20 -2.70
CA ARG A 75 0.77 11.73 -4.01
C ARG A 75 2.25 12.12 -4.03
N PHE A 76 2.96 11.67 -5.06
CA PHE A 76 4.35 12.00 -5.31
C PHE A 76 4.43 12.73 -6.64
N LEU A 77 4.94 13.96 -6.66
CA LEU A 77 5.08 14.72 -7.89
C LEU A 77 6.28 14.19 -8.67
N LEU A 78 6.10 13.89 -9.95
CA LEU A 78 7.16 13.33 -10.81
C LEU A 78 8.35 14.28 -10.93
N LYS A 79 8.11 15.60 -10.93
CA LYS A 79 9.16 16.63 -10.92
C LYS A 79 10.07 16.59 -9.68
N GLU A 80 9.62 15.97 -8.59
CA GLU A 80 10.38 15.82 -7.35
C GLU A 80 11.14 14.49 -7.30
N VAL A 81 10.86 13.57 -8.22
CA VAL A 81 11.59 12.31 -8.33
C VAL A 81 12.94 12.60 -8.98
N GLU A 82 14.00 12.28 -8.28
CA GLU A 82 15.38 12.38 -8.75
C GLU A 82 15.81 11.06 -9.42
N GLU A 83 15.50 9.94 -8.79
CA GLU A 83 15.83 8.61 -9.30
C GLU A 83 14.73 7.61 -8.95
N TYR A 84 14.59 6.57 -9.77
CA TYR A 84 13.73 5.43 -9.48
C TYR A 84 14.49 4.11 -9.72
N ARG A 85 14.28 3.12 -8.86
CA ARG A 85 14.92 1.80 -8.96
C ARG A 85 13.96 0.68 -8.58
N ALA A 86 14.02 -0.43 -9.30
CA ALA A 86 13.38 -1.66 -8.85
C ALA A 86 14.21 -2.25 -7.69
N VAL A 87 13.56 -2.51 -6.56
CA VAL A 87 14.20 -3.04 -5.36
C VAL A 87 13.44 -4.24 -4.81
N LYS A 88 14.13 -5.08 -4.06
CA LYS A 88 13.52 -6.16 -3.29
C LYS A 88 13.62 -5.84 -1.81
N ASN A 89 12.47 -5.68 -1.17
CA ASN A 89 12.35 -5.52 0.27
C ASN A 89 12.59 -6.86 0.97
N PRO A 90 13.31 -6.86 2.11
CA PRO A 90 13.28 -7.95 3.06
C PRO A 90 11.85 -8.32 3.46
N LEU A 91 11.62 -9.58 3.82
CA LEU A 91 10.30 -10.07 4.24
C LEU A 91 9.69 -9.23 5.37
N TYR A 92 10.49 -8.73 6.31
CA TYR A 92 9.99 -7.89 7.41
C TYR A 92 9.51 -6.50 6.99
N TYR A 93 9.82 -6.06 5.76
CA TYR A 93 9.31 -4.85 5.12
C TYR A 93 8.27 -5.16 4.01
N ALA A 94 7.79 -6.41 3.93
CA ALA A 94 6.86 -6.86 2.91
C ALA A 94 5.38 -6.55 3.22
N TRP A 95 5.09 -5.79 4.28
CA TRP A 95 3.72 -5.53 4.73
C TRP A 95 3.49 -4.10 5.21
N GLY A 96 2.29 -3.60 4.91
CA GLY A 96 1.74 -2.36 5.45
C GLY A 96 2.51 -1.09 5.09
N ILE A 97 2.23 -0.04 5.87
CA ILE A 97 2.89 1.27 5.77
C ILE A 97 3.82 1.42 6.98
N HIS A 98 5.11 1.59 6.74
CA HIS A 98 6.08 1.73 7.82
C HIS A 98 7.26 2.63 7.40
N VAL A 99 7.91 3.19 8.42
CA VAL A 99 9.11 4.01 8.26
C VAL A 99 10.33 3.11 8.12
N ILE A 100 11.20 3.45 7.20
CA ILE A 100 12.56 2.91 7.06
C ILE A 100 13.55 4.05 7.35
N PRO A 101 14.81 3.77 7.70
CA PRO A 101 15.78 4.82 8.06
C PRO A 101 15.86 5.97 7.04
N ASP A 102 15.71 5.64 5.76
CA ASP A 102 15.82 6.61 4.66
C ASP A 102 14.46 7.10 4.13
N GLY A 103 13.32 6.72 4.73
CA GLY A 103 12.06 6.87 4.02
C GLY A 103 10.82 6.16 4.55
N TRP A 104 9.89 5.90 3.63
CA TRP A 104 8.65 5.17 3.89
C TRP A 104 8.47 4.03 2.90
N VAL A 105 7.91 2.93 3.36
CA VAL A 105 7.44 1.82 2.53
C VAL A 105 5.92 1.84 2.52
N PHE A 106 5.36 1.75 1.32
CA PHE A 106 3.93 1.62 1.07
C PHE A 106 3.71 0.27 0.40
N ASN A 107 3.30 -0.72 1.18
CA ASN A 107 3.13 -2.08 0.68
C ASN A 107 1.85 -2.72 1.25
N VAL A 108 1.30 -3.67 0.50
CA VAL A 108 0.15 -4.47 0.91
C VAL A 108 0.46 -5.96 0.84
N SER A 109 1.35 -6.40 -0.05
CA SER A 109 1.87 -7.77 -0.08
C SER A 109 3.18 -7.88 -0.88
N GLY A 110 3.94 -8.95 -0.64
CA GLY A 110 5.10 -9.27 -1.47
C GLY A 110 6.37 -8.47 -1.15
N THR A 111 7.49 -8.93 -1.72
CA THR A 111 8.83 -8.37 -1.45
C THR A 111 9.31 -7.43 -2.55
N GLN A 112 8.61 -7.35 -3.67
CA GLN A 112 9.01 -6.49 -4.78
C GLN A 112 8.46 -5.07 -4.59
N ALA A 113 9.29 -4.07 -4.90
CA ALA A 113 8.92 -2.68 -4.81
C ALA A 113 9.68 -1.82 -5.82
N VAL A 114 9.15 -0.62 -6.08
CA VAL A 114 9.86 0.45 -6.77
C VAL A 114 10.23 1.51 -5.75
N GLU A 115 11.53 1.75 -5.58
CA GLU A 115 12.06 2.84 -4.77
C GLU A 115 12.11 4.12 -5.60
N LEU A 116 11.56 5.20 -5.05
CA LEU A 116 11.65 6.55 -5.54
C LEU A 116 12.57 7.34 -4.61
N GLN A 117 13.66 7.86 -5.15
CA GLN A 117 14.48 8.85 -4.48
C GLN A 117 13.98 10.24 -4.87
N MET A 118 13.63 11.03 -3.85
CA MET A 118 13.13 12.38 -4.05
C MET A 118 14.27 13.39 -3.92
N ARG A 119 14.16 14.54 -4.60
CA ARG A 119 15.14 15.64 -4.54
C ARG A 119 15.39 16.20 -3.14
N ASN A 120 14.49 15.96 -2.19
CA ASN A 120 14.66 16.34 -0.79
C ASN A 120 15.43 15.28 0.05
N GLY A 121 16.01 14.27 -0.61
CA GLY A 121 16.77 13.19 0.01
C GLY A 121 15.92 12.05 0.60
N ARG A 122 14.59 12.17 0.64
CA ARG A 122 13.72 11.12 1.16
C ARG A 122 13.51 10.02 0.14
N LYS A 123 13.51 8.77 0.60
CA LYS A 123 13.16 7.59 -0.20
C LYS A 123 11.74 7.14 0.06
N TYR A 124 11.08 6.64 -0.98
CA TYR A 124 9.74 6.06 -0.90
C TYR A 124 9.71 4.75 -1.66
N ARG A 125 9.36 3.65 -1.00
CA ARG A 125 9.22 2.35 -1.66
C ARG A 125 7.75 2.06 -1.86
N ILE A 126 7.38 1.75 -3.09
CA ILE A 126 6.03 1.36 -3.47
C ILE A 126 6.06 -0.12 -3.77
N GLY A 127 5.48 -0.92 -2.87
CA GLY A 127 5.27 -2.35 -3.10
C GLY A 127 4.39 -2.57 -4.31
N THR A 128 4.80 -3.50 -5.18
CA THR A 128 4.05 -3.86 -6.37
C THR A 128 4.42 -5.27 -6.83
N ASP A 129 3.42 -6.00 -7.30
CA ASP A 129 3.54 -7.24 -8.06
C ASP A 129 3.76 -7.00 -9.57
N ASP A 130 3.65 -5.75 -10.04
CA ASP A 130 3.92 -5.32 -11.42
C ASP A 130 5.05 -4.27 -11.45
N VAL A 131 6.26 -4.71 -11.07
CA VAL A 131 7.46 -3.86 -11.02
C VAL A 131 7.78 -3.27 -12.40
N GLU A 132 7.67 -4.09 -13.45
CA GLU A 132 7.99 -3.67 -14.81
C GLU A 132 6.98 -2.63 -15.32
N GLY A 133 5.68 -2.84 -15.12
CA GLY A 133 4.67 -1.87 -15.52
C GLY A 133 4.82 -0.54 -14.80
N LEU A 134 5.06 -0.55 -13.49
CA LEU A 134 5.25 0.67 -12.72
C LEU A 134 6.54 1.41 -13.12
N THR A 135 7.67 0.70 -13.26
CA THR A 135 8.93 1.34 -13.69
C THR A 135 8.86 1.89 -15.11
N ASN A 136 8.22 1.19 -16.05
CA ASN A 136 8.01 1.68 -17.41
C ASN A 136 7.11 2.92 -17.43
N ALA A 137 6.05 2.95 -16.60
CA ALA A 137 5.18 4.10 -16.48
C ALA A 137 5.91 5.33 -15.95
N VAL A 138 6.75 5.15 -14.91
CA VAL A 138 7.58 6.24 -14.35
C VAL A 138 8.61 6.72 -15.38
N LYS A 139 9.32 5.79 -16.05
CA LYS A 139 10.30 6.09 -17.09
C LYS A 139 9.73 6.95 -18.21
N ALA A 140 8.58 6.54 -18.77
CA ALA A 140 7.93 7.24 -19.87
C ALA A 140 7.58 8.69 -19.50
N ARG A 141 7.29 8.98 -18.24
CA ARG A 141 6.96 10.34 -17.78
C ARG A 141 8.19 11.18 -17.48
N LEU A 142 9.25 10.59 -16.94
CA LEU A 142 10.50 11.33 -16.65
C LEU A 142 11.29 11.67 -17.92
N GLN A 143 11.18 10.88 -19.00
CA GLN A 143 11.82 11.19 -20.28
C GLN A 143 11.10 12.28 -21.10
N THR A 144 9.86 12.63 -20.72
CA THR A 144 9.03 13.64 -21.42
C THR A 144 9.05 14.99 -20.71
N ALA A 145 9.76 15.11 -19.58
CA ALA A 145 9.85 16.31 -18.74
C ALA A 145 11.23 16.97 -18.88
#